data_AF-A0A4Q6E8A4-F1
#
_entry.id   AF-A0A4Q6E8A4-F1
#
_cell.length_a   1.000
_cell.length_b   1.000
_cell.length_c   1.000
_cell.angle_alpha   90.00
_cell.angle_beta   90.00
_cell.angle_gamma   90.00
#
_symmetry.space_group_name_H-M   'P 1'
#
loop_
_entity.id
_entity.type
_entity.pdbx_description
1 polymer ?
#
loop_
_entity_poly.entity_id
_entity_poly.type
_entity_poly.pdbx_seq_one_letter_code
_entity_poly.pdbx_strand_id
1 'polypeptide(L)' 'MASDTKKHYKFINSRTSNVIYYYSLNSDLSPAEIKAELEKITAQVAVKNAVPVHTIYWEEVIDAAN' A
#
# COMPACT_ATOMS: atom_id res chain seq x y z
N MET A 1 19.83 18.36 2.79
CA MET A 1 19.79 16.89 2.73
C MET A 1 18.34 16.50 2.93
N ALA A 2 17.64 16.14 1.86
CA ALA A 2 16.25 15.71 1.98
C ALA A 2 16.26 14.32 2.63
N SER A 3 15.90 14.26 3.90
CA SER A 3 15.50 13.02 4.55
C SER A 3 14.23 12.56 3.85
N ASP A 4 14.40 11.82 2.75
CA ASP A 4 13.35 11.19 1.97
C ASP A 4 12.72 10.11 2.84
N THR A 5 11.83 10.54 3.74
CA THR A 5 11.03 9.66 4.58
C THR A 5 9.96 9.10 3.66
N LYS A 6 10.12 7.84 3.25
CA LYS A 6 9.08 7.11 2.51
C LYS A 6 8.26 6.29 3.48
N LYS A 7 6.95 6.34 3.33
CA LYS A 7 6.04 5.39 3.96
C LYS A 7 5.91 4.19 3.05
N HIS A 8 6.14 3.02 3.58
CA HIS A 8 6.03 1.78 2.86
C HIS A 8 4.69 1.11 3.21
N TYR A 9 4.01 0.60 2.19
CA TYR A 9 2.74 -0.08 2.30
C TYR A 9 2.82 -1.42 1.59
N LYS A 10 2.31 -2.47 2.24
CA LYS A 10 2.15 -3.79 1.64
C LYS A 10 0.67 -4.04 1.36
N PHE A 11 0.36 -4.53 0.17
CA PHE A 11 -1.00 -4.90 -0.24
C PHE A 11 -1.11 -6.41 -0.13
N ILE A 12 -2.07 -6.87 0.65
CA ILE A 12 -2.26 -8.27 1.00
C ILE A 12 -3.61 -8.72 0.49
N ASN A 13 -3.64 -9.91 -0.09
CA ASN A 13 -4.89 -10.56 -0.46
C ASN A 13 -5.42 -11.35 0.74
N SER A 14 -6.58 -10.97 1.27
CA SER A 14 -7.24 -11.64 2.40
C SER A 14 -7.63 -13.08 2.12
N ARG A 15 -7.77 -13.49 0.84
CA ARG A 15 -8.10 -14.87 0.48
C ARG A 15 -6.91 -15.82 0.59
N THR A 16 -5.70 -15.30 0.37
CA THR A 16 -4.48 -16.12 0.31
C THR A 16 -3.45 -15.73 1.38
N SER A 17 -3.71 -14.67 2.13
CA SER A 17 -2.79 -14.03 3.08
C SER A 17 -1.43 -13.66 2.47
N ASN A 18 -1.33 -13.57 1.16
CA ASN A 18 -0.09 -13.28 0.45
C ASN A 18 0.00 -11.79 0.13
N VAL A 19 1.23 -11.24 0.26
CA VAL A 19 1.53 -9.91 -0.24
C VAL A 19 1.59 -9.98 -1.77
N ILE A 20 0.72 -9.21 -2.42
CA ILE A 20 0.60 -9.18 -3.88
C ILE A 20 1.24 -7.93 -4.49
N TYR A 21 1.52 -6.91 -3.67
CA TYR A 21 2.16 -5.68 -4.12
C TYR A 21 2.79 -4.91 -2.96
N TYR A 22 3.87 -4.20 -3.24
CA TYR A 22 4.50 -3.24 -2.33
C TYR A 22 4.46 -1.86 -2.97
N TYR A 23 4.13 -0.85 -2.17
CA TYR A 23 4.04 0.52 -2.62
C TYR A 23 4.69 1.46 -1.61
N SER A 24 5.42 2.44 -2.11
CA SER A 24 6.13 3.41 -1.29
C SER A 24 5.64 4.80 -1.66
N LEU A 25 5.21 5.56 -0.65
CA LEU A 25 4.71 6.93 -0.80
C LEU A 25 5.60 7.90 -0.06
N ASN A 26 5.65 9.15 -0.53
CA ASN A 26 6.33 10.21 0.22
C ASN A 26 5.58 10.50 1.52
N SER A 27 6.31 10.67 2.62
CA SER A 27 5.70 10.96 3.94
C SER A 27 5.10 12.37 4.02
N ASP A 28 5.47 13.27 3.10
CA ASP A 28 4.93 14.63 2.99
C ASP A 28 3.47 14.68 2.53
N LEU A 29 2.91 13.55 2.04
CA LEU A 29 1.52 13.50 1.60
C LEU A 29 0.56 13.52 2.79
N SER A 30 -0.54 14.25 2.63
CA SER A 30 -1.61 14.27 3.63
C SER A 30 -2.25 12.88 3.74
N PRO A 31 -2.79 12.47 4.90
CA PRO A 31 -3.45 11.18 5.05
C PRO A 31 -4.60 10.95 4.06
N ALA A 32 -5.29 12.02 3.64
CA ALA A 32 -6.30 11.95 2.58
C ALA A 32 -5.71 11.62 1.20
N GLU A 33 -4.56 12.21 0.86
CA GLU A 33 -3.85 11.96 -0.41
C GLU A 33 -3.25 10.55 -0.44
N ILE A 34 -2.64 10.13 0.68
CA ILE A 34 -2.13 8.77 0.87
C ILE A 34 -3.26 7.77 0.63
N LYS A 35 -4.42 7.97 1.27
CA LYS A 35 -5.56 7.06 1.12
C LYS A 35 -6.04 7.00 -0.34
N ALA A 36 -6.20 8.15 -1.01
CA ALA A 36 -6.65 8.21 -2.39
C ALA A 36 -5.67 7.48 -3.34
N GLU A 37 -4.36 7.66 -3.14
CA GLU A 37 -3.34 6.97 -3.93
C GLU A 37 -3.37 5.45 -3.65
N LEU A 38 -3.47 5.04 -2.38
CA LEU A 38 -3.56 3.63 -2.00
C LEU A 38 -4.81 2.97 -2.62
N GLU A 39 -5.98 3.61 -2.58
CA GLU A 39 -7.21 3.10 -3.19
C GLU A 39 -7.06 2.93 -4.72
N LYS A 40 -6.44 3.90 -5.38
CA LYS A 40 -6.12 3.84 -6.82
C LYS A 40 -5.16 2.69 -7.15
N ILE A 41 -4.16 2.44 -6.29
CA ILE A 41 -3.23 1.31 -6.44
C ILE A 41 -3.95 -0.01 -6.15
N THR A 42 -4.81 -0.09 -5.12
CA THR A 42 -5.61 -1.29 -4.82
C THR A 42 -6.41 -1.72 -6.05
N ALA A 43 -7.09 -0.78 -6.72
CA ALA A 43 -7.87 -1.08 -7.91
C ALA A 43 -6.99 -1.61 -9.06
N GLN A 44 -5.82 -1.01 -9.28
CA GLN A 44 -4.88 -1.47 -10.31
C GLN A 44 -4.33 -2.87 -10.01
N VAL A 45 -3.95 -3.12 -8.76
CA VAL A 45 -3.45 -4.41 -8.28
C VAL A 45 -4.54 -5.48 -8.39
N ALA A 46 -5.79 -5.14 -8.08
CA ALA A 46 -6.96 -6.02 -8.23
C ALA A 46 -7.12 -6.50 -9.68
N VAL A 47 -7.13 -5.56 -10.63
CA VAL A 47 -7.25 -5.85 -12.05
C VAL A 47 -6.06 -6.68 -12.54
N LYS A 48 -4.84 -6.29 -12.17
CA LYS A 48 -3.61 -6.96 -12.62
C LYS A 48 -3.50 -8.41 -12.12
N ASN A 49 -4.00 -8.68 -10.91
CA ASN A 49 -3.95 -10.03 -10.31
C ASN A 49 -5.25 -10.82 -10.52
N ALA A 50 -6.24 -10.25 -11.23
CA ALA A 50 -7.57 -10.83 -11.40
C ALA A 50 -8.24 -11.25 -10.07
N VAL A 51 -8.06 -10.43 -9.03
CA VAL A 51 -8.65 -10.64 -7.71
C VAL A 51 -9.67 -9.55 -7.39
N PRO A 52 -10.69 -9.83 -6.57
CA PRO A 52 -11.64 -8.80 -6.19
C PRO A 52 -10.98 -7.70 -5.35
N VAL A 53 -11.28 -6.44 -5.66
CA VAL A 53 -10.71 -5.29 -4.93
C VAL A 53 -11.01 -5.33 -3.42
N HIS A 54 -12.19 -5.86 -3.03
CA HIS A 54 -12.59 -6.01 -1.63
C HIS A 54 -11.79 -7.07 -0.86
N THR A 55 -11.06 -7.93 -1.56
CA THR A 55 -10.17 -8.92 -0.92
C THR A 55 -8.77 -8.38 -0.74
N ILE A 56 -8.48 -7.16 -1.19
CA ILE A 56 -7.17 -6.54 -1.02
C ILE A 56 -7.27 -5.51 0.08
N TYR A 57 -6.42 -5.66 1.09
CA TYR A 57 -6.20 -4.63 2.11
C TYR A 57 -4.73 -4.23 2.09
N TRP A 58 -4.43 -3.05 2.61
CA TRP A 58 -3.06 -2.56 2.73
C TRP A 58 -2.73 -2.31 4.20
N GLU A 59 -1.45 -2.48 4.54
CA GLU A 59 -0.91 -2.18 5.86
C GLU A 59 0.35 -1.36 5.70
N GLU A 60 0.54 -0.38 6.57
CA GLU A 60 1.79 0.37 6.67
C GLU A 60 2.89 -0.56 7.22
N VAL A 61 4.01 -0.63 6.52
CA VAL A 61 5.22 -1.29 6.98
C VAL A 61 5.95 -0.30 7.88
N ILE A 62 5.64 -0.36 9.17
CA ILE A 62 6.40 0.34 10.19
C ILE A 62 7.64 -0.51 10.42
N ASP A 63 8.77 -0.10 9.86
CA ASP A 63 10.07 -0.66 10.22
C ASP A 63 10.33 -0.28 11.67
N ALA A 64 9.93 -1.14 12.59
CA ALA A 64 10.30 -1.04 13.98
C ALA A 64 11.79 -1.37 14.09
N ALA A 65 12.63 -0.40 13.72
CA ALA A 65 14.02 -0.35 14.15
C ALA A 65 14.01 -0.19 15.67
N ASN A 66 13.98 -1.33 16.36
CA ASN A 66 14.18 -1.45 17.81
C ASN A 66 15.67 -1.50 18.13
#